data_AF-A0A1G9G928-F1
#
_entry.id   AF-A0A1G9G928-F1
#
_cell.length_a   1.000
_cell.length_b   1.000
_cell.length_c   1.000
_cell.angle_alpha   90.00
_cell.angle_beta   90.00
_cell.angle_gamma   90.00
#
_symmetry.space_group_name_H-M   'P 1'
#
loop_
_entity.id
_entity.type
_entity.pdbx_description
1 polymer ?
#
loop_
_entity_poly.entity_id
_entity_poly.type
_entity_poly.pdbx_seq_one_letter_code
_entity_poly.pdbx_strand_id
1 'polypeptide(L)'
;MIWLKQNIIDYMEDDGFTRLDLAFDFEDDLSDYYAMTDKAVKKTIFYGRNGKPETKYFGVRDSNRFIRIYNKKQERKDNADVEVMSEHLWRVEIELKRDMVDYWNDCFNDLHILKPDWTSPEKLNEQAMVYMLIHEEGKWGELNKRTKYKYKKIIKEISPIDLTEIMKLTLRENEKQLQKQIDFWHREFRFWE
;
A
#
# COMPACT_ATOMS: atom_id res chain seq x y z
N MET A 1 19.35 19.00 -3.10
CA MET A 1 19.58 17.72 -3.78
C MET A 1 20.88 17.67 -4.57
N ILE A 2 21.17 18.64 -5.45
CA ILE A 2 22.41 18.68 -6.25
C ILE A 2 23.70 18.56 -5.39
N TRP A 3 23.76 19.29 -4.28
CA TRP A 3 24.92 19.23 -3.38
C TRP A 3 25.22 17.80 -2.87
N LEU A 4 24.18 17.06 -2.45
CA LEU A 4 24.37 15.69 -1.94
C LEU A 4 24.89 14.75 -3.03
N LYS A 5 24.35 14.88 -4.26
CA LYS A 5 24.82 14.09 -5.39
C LYS A 5 26.30 14.36 -5.68
N GLN A 6 26.66 15.63 -5.87
CA GLN A 6 28.01 16.03 -6.27
C GLN A 6 29.08 15.77 -5.22
N ASN A 7 28.74 15.90 -3.93
CA ASN A 7 29.73 15.86 -2.86
C ASN A 7 29.82 14.49 -2.17
N ILE A 8 28.83 13.61 -2.35
CA ILE A 8 28.80 12.29 -1.68
C ILE A 8 28.57 11.17 -2.70
N ILE A 9 27.42 11.19 -3.39
CA ILE A 9 27.00 10.04 -4.23
C ILE A 9 27.94 9.85 -5.41
N ASP A 10 28.40 10.93 -6.05
CA ASP A 10 29.31 10.87 -7.20
C ASP A 10 30.70 10.30 -6.86
N TYR A 11 31.03 10.13 -5.58
CA TYR A 11 32.27 9.47 -5.11
C TYR A 11 32.05 8.00 -4.71
N MET A 12 30.81 7.52 -4.71
CA MET A 12 30.51 6.11 -4.46
C MET A 12 30.74 5.28 -5.72
N GLU A 13 31.10 4.02 -5.53
CA GLU A 13 31.18 3.00 -6.57
C GLU A 13 30.19 1.88 -6.23
N ASP A 14 29.70 1.18 -7.24
CA ASP A 14 28.65 0.16 -7.12
C ASP A 14 27.41 0.65 -6.35
N ASP A 15 27.04 1.91 -6.56
CA ASP A 15 25.89 2.53 -5.92
C ASP A 15 24.56 2.04 -6.52
N GLY A 16 23.55 1.97 -5.66
CA GLY A 16 22.22 1.53 -6.05
C GLY A 16 21.21 1.73 -4.93
N PHE A 17 19.94 1.76 -5.31
CA PHE A 17 18.86 1.87 -4.33
C PHE A 17 18.66 0.53 -3.64
N THR A 18 18.83 0.47 -2.33
CA THR A 18 18.50 -0.72 -1.53
C THR A 18 17.08 -0.71 -0.99
N ARG A 19 16.46 0.48 -0.99
CA ARG A 19 15.08 0.72 -0.55
C ARG A 19 14.45 1.87 -1.32
N LEU A 20 13.18 1.72 -1.68
CA LEU A 20 12.34 2.76 -2.26
C LEU A 20 10.93 2.64 -1.65
N ASP A 21 10.36 3.76 -1.20
CA ASP A 21 9.02 3.77 -0.62
C ASP A 21 8.09 4.60 -1.51
N LEU A 22 7.03 3.98 -2.05
CA LEU A 22 5.95 4.71 -2.72
C LEU A 22 4.91 5.15 -1.70
N ALA A 23 4.54 6.42 -1.71
CA ALA A 23 3.56 6.99 -0.78
C ALA A 23 2.38 7.61 -1.55
N PHE A 24 1.19 7.09 -1.32
CA PHE A 24 -0.07 7.59 -1.87
C PHE A 24 -0.90 8.18 -0.75
N ASP A 25 -1.14 9.49 -0.80
CA ASP A 25 -1.97 10.20 0.17
C ASP A 25 -3.42 10.29 -0.34
N PHE A 26 -4.37 10.04 0.56
CA PHE A 26 -5.81 10.10 0.32
C PHE A 26 -6.46 11.04 1.32
N GLU A 27 -7.29 11.95 0.81
CA GLU A 27 -8.14 12.83 1.62
C GLU A 27 -9.49 12.16 1.97
N ASP A 28 -9.44 10.88 2.34
CA ASP A 28 -10.60 10.06 2.71
C ASP A 28 -10.24 9.14 3.89
N ASP A 29 -11.23 8.64 4.62
CA ASP A 29 -11.04 7.76 5.78
C ASP A 29 -10.84 6.29 5.36
N LEU A 30 -9.59 5.86 5.24
CA LEU A 30 -9.27 4.48 4.89
C LEU A 30 -9.49 3.46 6.03
N SER A 31 -9.95 3.89 7.20
CA SER A 31 -10.36 2.95 8.26
C SER A 31 -11.57 2.11 7.83
N ASP A 32 -12.51 2.72 7.09
CA ASP A 32 -13.75 2.11 6.59
C ASP A 32 -13.55 1.19 5.36
N TYR A 33 -12.34 1.15 4.80
CA TYR A 33 -12.01 0.30 3.66
C TYR A 33 -11.47 -1.05 4.10
N TYR A 34 -11.90 -2.11 3.41
CA TYR A 34 -11.36 -3.45 3.55
C TYR A 34 -10.16 -3.61 2.61
N ALA A 35 -8.97 -3.80 3.18
CA ALA A 35 -7.75 -4.02 2.42
C ALA A 35 -7.36 -5.50 2.42
N MET A 36 -7.05 -6.04 1.24
CA MET A 36 -6.64 -7.42 1.08
C MET A 36 -5.60 -7.59 -0.01
N THR A 37 -4.91 -8.73 0.04
CA THR A 37 -3.96 -9.16 -1.00
C THR A 37 -4.40 -10.47 -1.63
N ASP A 38 -4.06 -10.72 -2.89
CA ASP A 38 -4.36 -12.00 -3.53
C ASP A 38 -3.63 -13.17 -2.88
N LYS A 39 -2.36 -12.95 -2.52
CA LYS A 39 -1.56 -13.90 -1.74
C LYS A 39 -1.84 -13.73 -0.25
N ALA A 40 -1.73 -14.82 0.52
CA ALA A 40 -1.81 -14.73 1.97
C ALA A 40 -0.52 -14.13 2.51
N VAL A 41 -0.62 -13.02 3.23
CA VAL A 41 0.49 -12.34 3.90
C VAL A 41 0.16 -12.16 5.38
N LYS A 42 1.17 -11.99 6.22
CA LYS A 42 0.94 -11.59 7.61
C LYS A 42 0.27 -10.22 7.64
N LYS A 43 -0.71 -10.04 8.51
CA LYS A 43 -1.40 -8.77 8.72
C LYS A 43 -1.25 -8.34 10.17
N THR A 44 -1.16 -7.04 10.42
CA THR A 44 -1.19 -6.46 11.77
C THR A 44 -2.02 -5.19 11.72
N ILE A 45 -2.97 -5.05 12.64
CA ILE A 45 -3.82 -3.87 12.73
C ILE A 45 -3.64 -3.27 14.11
N PHE A 46 -3.33 -1.98 14.15
CA PHE A 46 -3.30 -1.18 15.37
C PHE A 46 -4.60 -0.39 15.44
N TYR A 47 -5.24 -0.48 16.60
CA TYR A 47 -6.50 0.20 16.89
C TYR A 47 -6.25 1.35 17.85
N GLY A 48 -6.91 2.46 17.59
CA GLY A 48 -6.95 3.59 18.50
C GLY A 48 -7.78 3.30 19.74
N ARG A 49 -7.76 4.23 20.70
CA ARG A 49 -8.57 4.14 21.93
C ARG A 49 -10.08 4.16 21.66
N ASN A 50 -10.48 4.66 20.50
CA ASN A 50 -11.88 4.67 20.02
C ASN A 50 -12.30 3.34 19.38
N GLY A 51 -11.42 2.34 19.31
CA GLY A 51 -11.68 1.04 18.69
C GLY A 51 -11.63 1.05 17.15
N LYS A 52 -11.30 2.17 16.50
CA LYS A 52 -11.14 2.23 15.04
C LYS A 52 -9.73 1.80 14.64
N PRO A 53 -9.56 1.10 13.51
CA PRO A 53 -8.24 0.88 12.93
C PRO A 53 -7.55 2.21 12.64
N GLU A 54 -6.30 2.37 13.07
CA GLU A 54 -5.46 3.56 12.77
C GLU A 54 -4.31 3.21 11.82
N THR A 55 -3.84 1.97 11.87
CA THR A 55 -2.74 1.49 11.04
C THR A 55 -2.94 0.01 10.69
N LYS A 56 -2.80 -0.33 9.42
CA LYS A 56 -2.89 -1.69 8.86
C LYS A 56 -1.58 -2.02 8.16
N TYR A 57 -0.93 -3.11 8.54
CA TYR A 57 0.31 -3.62 7.94
C TYR A 57 0.04 -4.91 7.17
N PHE A 58 0.64 -5.04 6.00
CA PHE A 58 0.60 -6.25 5.17
C PHE A 58 2.03 -6.68 4.81
N GLY A 59 2.37 -7.91 5.19
CA GLY A 59 3.73 -8.44 5.11
C GLY A 59 4.50 -8.25 6.42
N VAL A 60 5.83 -8.33 6.34
CA VAL A 60 6.74 -8.12 7.47
C VAL A 60 7.72 -7.01 7.08
N ARG A 61 8.12 -6.17 8.04
CA ARG A 61 9.02 -5.05 7.75
C ARG A 61 10.31 -5.45 7.05
N ASP A 62 10.86 -6.63 7.31
CA ASP A 62 12.11 -7.11 6.71
C ASP A 62 11.94 -7.81 5.33
N SER A 63 10.72 -7.96 4.82
CA SER A 63 10.52 -8.52 3.47
C SER A 63 10.83 -7.51 2.37
N ASN A 64 11.05 -8.02 1.15
CA ASN A 64 11.34 -7.18 -0.03
C ASN A 64 10.19 -6.22 -0.37
N ARG A 65 8.98 -6.50 0.10
CA ARG A 65 7.82 -5.62 0.00
C ARG A 65 7.05 -5.59 1.31
N PHE A 66 6.73 -4.41 1.81
CA PHE A 66 5.93 -4.20 3.02
C PHE A 66 4.97 -3.04 2.82
N ILE A 67 3.68 -3.24 3.13
CA ILE A 67 2.64 -2.23 2.86
C ILE A 67 2.06 -1.74 4.17
N ARG A 68 1.91 -0.42 4.29
CA ARG A 68 1.32 0.27 5.43
C ARG A 68 0.16 1.12 4.95
N ILE A 69 -0.99 1.00 5.61
CA ILE A 69 -2.15 1.88 5.41
C ILE A 69 -2.44 2.52 6.75
N TYR A 70 -2.25 3.82 6.88
CA TYR A 70 -2.32 4.48 8.18
C TYR A 70 -2.86 5.90 8.13
N ASN A 71 -3.42 6.34 9.26
CA ASN A 71 -3.91 7.70 9.44
C ASN A 71 -2.71 8.65 9.54
N LYS A 72 -2.38 9.31 8.43
CA LYS A 72 -1.24 10.21 8.32
C LYS A 72 -1.48 11.52 9.08
N LYS A 73 -2.73 11.97 9.17
CA LYS A 73 -3.11 13.13 9.98
C LYS A 73 -2.79 12.90 11.45
N GLN A 74 -3.22 11.75 11.99
CA GLN A 74 -2.96 11.38 13.38
C GLN A 74 -1.45 11.23 13.64
N GLU A 75 -0.73 10.53 12.76
CA GLU A 75 0.73 10.38 12.88
C GLU A 75 1.48 11.72 12.88
N ARG A 76 1.09 12.69 12.04
CA ARG A 76 1.69 14.03 12.04
C ARG A 76 1.37 14.83 13.29
N LYS A 77 0.14 14.73 13.79
CA LYS A 77 -0.26 15.38 15.04
C LYS A 77 0.56 14.86 16.22
N ASP A 78 0.78 13.55 16.27
CA ASP A 78 1.56 12.92 17.35
C ASP A 78 3.06 13.24 17.28
N ASN A 79 3.62 13.40 16.07
CA ASN A 79 5.07 13.57 15.88
C ASN A 79 5.58 15.01 15.76
N ALA A 80 4.78 15.92 15.19
CA ALA A 80 5.25 17.25 14.81
C ALA A 80 4.26 18.39 15.09
N ASP A 81 3.08 18.08 15.64
CA ASP A 81 1.99 19.02 15.94
C ASP A 81 1.65 19.95 14.76
N VAL A 82 1.77 19.43 13.52
CA VAL A 82 1.48 20.15 12.29
C VAL A 82 0.00 19.99 11.96
N GLU A 83 -0.72 21.12 11.87
CA GLU A 83 -2.13 21.12 11.51
C GLU A 83 -2.34 20.77 10.03
N VAL A 84 -3.20 19.79 9.77
CA VAL A 84 -3.59 19.35 8.42
C VAL A 84 -5.00 19.86 8.15
N MET A 85 -5.15 20.71 7.12
CA MET A 85 -6.41 21.36 6.77
C MET A 85 -7.50 20.38 6.31
N SER A 86 -7.14 19.30 5.63
CA SER A 86 -8.10 18.28 5.18
C SER A 86 -8.69 17.52 6.36
N GLU A 87 -9.98 17.19 6.31
CA GLU A 87 -10.69 16.47 7.38
C GLU A 87 -10.03 15.12 7.67
N HIS A 88 -9.74 14.37 6.61
CA HIS A 88 -9.04 13.10 6.63
C HIS A 88 -7.72 13.20 5.85
N LEU A 89 -6.68 12.53 6.34
CA LEU A 89 -5.48 12.28 5.56
C LEU A 89 -4.94 10.91 5.93
N TRP A 90 -5.04 9.98 4.99
CA TRP A 90 -4.54 8.62 5.11
C TRP A 90 -3.47 8.37 4.06
N ARG A 91 -2.51 7.50 4.39
CA ARG A 91 -1.42 7.13 3.48
C ARG A 91 -1.38 5.63 3.25
N VAL A 92 -1.27 5.25 1.99
CA VAL A 92 -0.84 3.92 1.57
C VAL A 92 0.64 4.00 1.20
N GLU A 93 1.49 3.36 1.97
CA GLU A 93 2.95 3.35 1.79
C GLU A 93 3.42 1.95 1.43
N ILE A 94 4.08 1.81 0.28
CA ILE A 94 4.62 0.55 -0.21
C ILE A 94 6.15 0.65 -0.14
N GLU A 95 6.71 0.01 0.88
CA GLU A 95 8.15 -0.09 1.11
C GLU A 95 8.71 -1.26 0.32
N LEU A 96 9.62 -0.95 -0.60
CA LEU A 96 10.31 -1.90 -1.48
C LEU A 96 11.77 -1.97 -1.06
N LYS A 97 12.35 -3.17 -1.05
CA LYS A 97 13.75 -3.42 -0.68
C LYS A 97 14.39 -4.43 -1.61
N ARG A 98 15.72 -4.43 -1.62
CA ARG A 98 16.54 -5.39 -2.39
C ARG A 98 16.15 -5.31 -3.87
N ASP A 99 15.91 -6.44 -4.52
CA ASP A 99 15.50 -6.57 -5.92
C ASP A 99 14.15 -5.92 -6.25
N MET A 100 13.23 -5.79 -5.29
CA MET A 100 11.90 -5.22 -5.56
C MET A 100 11.91 -3.73 -5.90
N VAL A 101 13.02 -3.03 -5.64
CA VAL A 101 13.16 -1.60 -5.99
C VAL A 101 13.10 -1.37 -7.50
N ASP A 102 13.60 -2.32 -8.29
CA ASP A 102 13.62 -2.22 -9.76
C ASP A 102 12.24 -2.45 -10.38
N TYR A 103 11.31 -3.02 -9.60
CA TYR A 103 9.94 -3.32 -9.99
C TYR A 103 8.92 -2.34 -9.39
N TRP A 104 9.37 -1.14 -9.00
CA TRP A 104 8.53 -0.16 -8.29
C TRP A 104 7.26 0.22 -9.07
N ASN A 105 7.32 0.28 -10.39
CA ASN A 105 6.20 0.62 -11.25
C ASN A 105 5.14 -0.48 -11.40
N ASP A 106 5.38 -1.69 -10.88
CA ASP A 106 4.45 -2.84 -10.95
C ASP A 106 4.32 -3.59 -9.61
N CYS A 107 4.59 -2.93 -8.48
CA CYS A 107 4.83 -3.62 -7.22
C CYS A 107 3.60 -3.94 -6.36
N PHE A 108 2.38 -3.52 -6.73
CA PHE A 108 1.18 -3.66 -5.89
C PHE A 108 -0.07 -4.19 -6.61
N ASN A 109 0.10 -4.91 -7.71
CA ASN A 109 -1.01 -5.49 -8.48
C ASN A 109 -1.93 -6.43 -7.70
N ASP A 110 -1.40 -7.08 -6.66
CA ASP A 110 -2.15 -8.01 -5.82
C ASP A 110 -2.83 -7.34 -4.62
N LEU A 111 -2.58 -6.04 -4.38
CA LEU A 111 -3.24 -5.26 -3.33
C LEU A 111 -4.60 -4.79 -3.85
N HIS A 112 -5.59 -4.81 -2.95
CA HIS A 112 -6.93 -4.28 -3.18
C HIS A 112 -7.38 -3.51 -1.95
N ILE A 113 -7.91 -2.31 -2.15
CA ILE A 113 -8.44 -1.44 -1.07
C ILE A 113 -9.89 -1.14 -1.43
N LEU A 114 -10.77 -1.93 -0.83
CA LEU A 114 -12.14 -2.14 -1.28
C LEU A 114 -13.15 -1.56 -0.30
N LYS A 115 -14.35 -1.26 -0.79
CA LYS A 115 -15.53 -0.93 0.04
C LYS A 115 -16.67 -1.90 -0.28
N PRO A 116 -16.59 -3.17 0.14
CA PRO A 116 -17.54 -4.21 -0.26
C PRO A 116 -18.95 -3.96 0.29
N ASP A 117 -19.95 -4.05 -0.59
CA ASP A 117 -21.35 -4.17 -0.18
C ASP A 117 -21.68 -5.63 0.11
N TRP A 118 -21.52 -6.04 1.38
CA TRP A 118 -21.77 -7.41 1.81
C TRP A 118 -23.24 -7.84 1.69
N THR A 119 -24.18 -6.91 1.46
CA THR A 119 -25.61 -7.20 1.24
C THR A 119 -25.94 -7.46 -0.22
N SER A 120 -25.05 -7.08 -1.15
CA SER A 120 -25.23 -7.25 -2.59
C SER A 120 -25.36 -8.71 -3.08
N PRO A 121 -24.67 -9.73 -2.51
CA PRO A 121 -24.86 -11.12 -2.94
C PRO A 121 -26.32 -11.58 -2.81
N GLU A 122 -26.84 -12.30 -3.80
CA GLU A 122 -28.24 -12.79 -3.80
C GLU A 122 -28.53 -13.80 -2.69
N LYS A 123 -27.54 -14.63 -2.34
CA LYS A 123 -27.72 -15.73 -1.38
C LYS A 123 -27.37 -15.28 0.03
N LEU A 124 -28.30 -15.45 0.97
CA LEU A 124 -28.10 -15.12 2.38
C LEU A 124 -26.84 -15.78 2.99
N ASN A 125 -26.56 -17.03 2.61
CA ASN A 125 -25.35 -17.72 3.08
C ASN A 125 -24.06 -17.08 2.58
N GLU A 126 -24.08 -16.46 1.39
CA GLU A 126 -22.92 -15.73 0.86
C GLU A 126 -22.77 -14.37 1.51
N GLN A 127 -23.87 -13.65 1.75
CA GLN A 127 -23.86 -12.41 2.54
C GLN A 127 -23.27 -12.65 3.93
N ALA A 128 -23.77 -13.66 4.66
CA ALA A 128 -23.30 -14.01 6.00
C ALA A 128 -21.80 -14.39 6.01
N MET A 129 -21.36 -15.19 5.02
CA MET A 129 -19.96 -15.58 4.92
C MET A 129 -19.04 -14.41 4.58
N VAL A 130 -19.46 -13.53 3.66
CA VAL A 130 -18.71 -12.32 3.30
C VAL A 130 -18.61 -11.39 4.51
N TYR A 131 -19.73 -11.14 5.21
CA TYR A 131 -19.75 -10.34 6.42
C TYR A 131 -18.78 -10.90 7.47
N MET A 132 -18.84 -12.21 7.75
CA MET A 132 -17.93 -12.86 8.68
C MET A 132 -16.47 -12.69 8.26
N LEU A 133 -16.12 -12.90 6.99
CA LEU A 133 -14.74 -12.83 6.52
C LEU A 133 -14.16 -11.40 6.50
N ILE A 134 -14.99 -10.38 6.33
CA ILE A 134 -14.56 -8.98 6.36
C ILE A 134 -14.27 -8.52 7.79
N HIS A 135 -15.07 -8.97 8.76
CA HIS A 135 -14.98 -8.52 10.15
C HIS A 135 -14.09 -9.42 11.01
N GLU A 136 -13.96 -10.70 10.68
CA GLU A 136 -13.19 -11.69 11.43
C GLU A 136 -12.05 -12.26 10.58
N GLU A 137 -10.91 -11.56 10.53
CA GLU A 137 -9.77 -11.94 9.69
C GLU A 137 -9.28 -13.38 9.98
N GLY A 138 -9.36 -13.82 11.24
CA GLY A 138 -8.99 -15.19 11.64
C GLY A 138 -9.79 -16.28 10.90
N LYS A 139 -11.02 -15.99 10.47
CA LYS A 139 -11.88 -16.94 9.76
C LYS A 139 -11.37 -17.30 8.37
N TRP A 140 -10.54 -16.46 7.75
CA TRP A 140 -9.81 -16.86 6.54
C TRP A 140 -8.92 -18.08 6.80
N GLY A 141 -8.33 -18.23 8.00
CA GLY A 141 -7.46 -19.34 8.36
C GLY A 141 -8.15 -20.71 8.24
N GLU A 142 -9.44 -20.78 8.54
CA GLU A 142 -10.25 -22.00 8.57
C GLU A 142 -10.66 -22.49 7.16
N LEU A 143 -10.55 -21.64 6.13
CA LEU A 143 -10.99 -21.96 4.78
C LEU A 143 -9.91 -22.67 3.95
N ASN A 144 -10.34 -23.63 3.12
CA ASN A 144 -9.49 -24.23 2.09
C ASN A 144 -9.16 -23.23 0.96
N LYS A 145 -8.11 -23.52 0.19
CA LYS A 145 -7.61 -22.65 -0.89
C LYS A 145 -8.70 -22.28 -1.92
N ARG A 146 -9.52 -23.23 -2.36
CA ARG A 146 -10.58 -22.99 -3.36
C ARG A 146 -11.66 -22.05 -2.82
N THR A 147 -12.08 -22.26 -1.58
CA THR A 147 -13.07 -21.42 -0.89
C THR A 147 -12.54 -20.01 -0.67
N LYS A 148 -11.25 -19.87 -0.31
CA LYS A 148 -10.58 -18.56 -0.23
C LYS A 148 -10.66 -17.79 -1.54
N TYR A 149 -10.32 -18.42 -2.66
CA TYR A 149 -10.41 -17.76 -3.97
C TYR A 149 -11.85 -17.37 -4.33
N LYS A 150 -12.84 -18.24 -4.06
CA LYS A 150 -14.25 -17.93 -4.28
C LYS A 150 -14.64 -16.62 -3.57
N TYR A 151 -14.40 -16.53 -2.26
CA TYR A 151 -14.84 -15.37 -1.49
C TYR A 151 -14.00 -14.12 -1.74
N LYS A 152 -12.69 -14.25 -2.03
CA LYS A 152 -11.90 -13.11 -2.53
C LYS A 152 -12.48 -12.53 -3.82
N LYS A 153 -12.90 -13.40 -4.75
CA LYS A 153 -13.53 -12.97 -6.01
C LYS A 153 -14.86 -12.26 -5.74
N ILE A 154 -15.73 -12.85 -4.92
CA ILE A 154 -17.02 -12.23 -4.54
C ILE A 154 -16.80 -10.85 -3.91
N ILE A 155 -15.87 -10.74 -2.95
CA ILE A 155 -15.57 -9.46 -2.28
C ILE A 155 -15.12 -8.39 -3.29
N LYS A 156 -14.30 -8.75 -4.28
CA LYS A 156 -13.92 -7.81 -5.36
C LYS A 156 -15.14 -7.41 -6.21
N GLU A 157 -15.99 -8.36 -6.59
CA GLU A 157 -17.15 -8.12 -7.46
C GLU A 157 -18.22 -7.25 -6.80
N ILE A 158 -18.45 -7.39 -5.49
CA ILE A 158 -19.43 -6.60 -4.73
C ILE A 158 -18.86 -5.26 -4.25
N SER A 159 -17.63 -4.92 -4.61
CA SER A 159 -16.99 -3.66 -4.23
C SER A 159 -17.16 -2.64 -5.36
N PRO A 160 -18.01 -1.60 -5.20
CA PRO A 160 -18.17 -0.56 -6.22
C PRO A 160 -16.88 0.26 -6.42
N ILE A 161 -15.98 0.27 -5.43
CA ILE A 161 -14.75 1.04 -5.44
C ILE A 161 -13.57 0.13 -5.06
N ASP A 162 -12.52 0.16 -5.88
CA ASP A 162 -11.18 -0.31 -5.54
C ASP A 162 -10.18 0.85 -5.72
N LEU A 163 -9.70 1.42 -4.61
CA LEU A 163 -8.79 2.57 -4.65
C LEU A 163 -7.45 2.23 -5.29
N THR A 164 -7.09 0.95 -5.38
CA THR A 164 -5.84 0.54 -6.02
C THR A 164 -5.84 0.79 -7.53
N GLU A 165 -7.00 0.85 -8.18
CA GLU A 165 -7.08 1.23 -9.59
C GLU A 165 -6.73 2.71 -9.80
N ILE A 166 -7.14 3.58 -8.88
CA ILE A 166 -6.74 4.99 -8.86
C ILE A 166 -5.23 5.09 -8.64
N MET A 167 -4.67 4.35 -7.68
CA MET A 167 -3.22 4.32 -7.44
C MET A 167 -2.43 3.91 -8.69
N LYS A 168 -2.89 2.88 -9.42
CA LYS A 168 -2.26 2.43 -10.69
C LYS A 168 -2.35 3.49 -11.78
N LEU A 169 -3.46 4.22 -11.88
CA LEU A 169 -3.61 5.32 -12.83
C LEU A 169 -2.64 6.46 -12.48
N THR A 170 -2.64 6.93 -11.24
CA THR A 170 -1.75 7.99 -10.77
C THR A 170 -0.28 7.62 -10.93
N LEU A 171 0.09 6.36 -10.66
CA LEU A 171 1.46 5.89 -10.88
C LEU A 171 1.86 5.99 -12.34
N ARG A 172 1.03 5.49 -13.27
CA ARG A 172 1.29 5.54 -14.72
C ARG A 172 1.40 6.97 -15.24
N GLU A 173 0.55 7.88 -14.77
CA GLU A 173 0.58 9.30 -15.15
C GLU A 173 1.89 9.98 -14.72
N ASN A 174 2.42 9.61 -13.55
CA ASN A 174 3.62 10.22 -12.97
C ASN A 174 4.90 9.40 -13.24
N GLU A 175 4.79 8.22 -13.87
CA GLU A 175 5.87 7.24 -13.99
C GLU A 175 7.13 7.85 -14.60
N LYS A 176 6.99 8.60 -15.70
CA LYS A 176 8.12 9.26 -16.37
C LYS A 176 8.82 10.29 -15.50
N GLN A 177 8.06 11.04 -14.68
CA GLN A 177 8.65 12.04 -13.80
C GLN A 177 9.36 11.38 -12.62
N LEU A 178 8.75 10.35 -12.03
CA LEU A 178 9.35 9.56 -10.96
C LEU A 178 10.62 8.85 -11.44
N GLN A 179 10.60 8.26 -12.63
CA GLN A 179 11.78 7.64 -13.22
C GLN A 179 12.91 8.68 -13.41
N LYS A 180 12.61 9.88 -13.92
CA LYS A 180 13.62 10.96 -13.99
C LYS A 180 14.20 11.35 -12.62
N GLN A 181 13.39 11.29 -11.56
CA GLN A 181 13.86 11.57 -10.20
C GLN A 181 14.77 10.45 -9.67
N ILE A 182 14.54 9.20 -10.07
CA ILE A 182 15.42 8.06 -9.78
C ILE A 182 16.71 8.19 -10.59
N ASP A 183 16.59 8.38 -11.91
CA ASP A 183 17.71 8.53 -12.85
C ASP A 183 18.64 9.69 -12.47
N PHE A 184 18.10 10.75 -11.87
CA PHE A 184 18.91 11.87 -11.36
C PHE A 184 20.00 11.40 -10.38
N TRP A 185 19.79 10.34 -9.61
CA TRP A 185 20.78 9.83 -8.65
C TRP A 185 21.78 8.88 -9.29
N HIS A 186 21.39 8.19 -10.36
CA HIS A 186 22.30 7.34 -11.10
C HIS A 186 23.36 8.18 -11.82
N ARG A 187 24.58 7.65 -11.88
CA ARG A 187 25.67 8.27 -12.62
C ARG A 187 25.40 8.14 -14.11
N GLU A 188 25.35 9.25 -14.84
CA GLU A 188 25.68 9.19 -16.26
C GLU A 188 27.18 8.86 -16.34
N PHE A 189 27.53 7.68 -16.85
CA PHE A 189 28.91 7.38 -17.22
C PHE A 189 29.34 8.37 -18.30
N ARG A 190 29.92 9.49 -17.87
CA ARG A 190 30.75 10.31 -18.75
C ARG A 190 32.04 9.54 -18.90
N PHE A 191 32.20 8.88 -20.04
CA PHE A 191 33.51 8.45 -20.49
C PHE A 191 34.41 9.69 -20.45
N TRP A 192 35.42 9.64 -19.60
CA TRP A 192 36.49 10.63 -19.63
C TRP A 192 37.25 10.39 -20.95
N GLU A 193 37.22 11.36 -21.87
CA GLU A 193 38.17 11.42 -22.99
C GLU A 193 39.59 11.72 -22.49
#